data_AF-A0A8I0JJZ3-F1
#
_entry.id   AF-A0A8I0JJZ3-F1
#
_cell.length_a   1.000
_cell.length_b   1.000
_cell.length_c   1.000
_cell.angle_alpha   90.00
_cell.angle_beta   90.00
_cell.angle_gamma   90.00
#
_symmetry.space_group_name_H-M   'P 1'
#
loop_
_entity.id
_entity.type
_entity.pdbx_description
1 polymer ?
#
loop_
_entity_poly.entity_id
_entity_poly.type
_entity_poly.pdbx_seq_one_letter_code
_entity_poly.pdbx_strand_id
1 'polypeptide(L)'
;MRKQDFLVSKVKKHDVIVARVISSPEPQVLKAIVVEILSTQKGIDLSALGREIDFVCSPGTWGDAQLSIGDEAIIFISLISNRLYEDAWRGHMLIEDIEGEKYAIYPHRELWLNEEIPSLIRENSKQDPKRPFATAIHFVAMEKYLKELIEIHG
;
A
#
# COMPACT_ATOMS: atom_id res chain seq x y z
N MET A 1 18.22 6.85 11.29
CA MET A 1 18.00 6.37 9.90
C MET A 1 18.25 7.58 9.00
N ARG A 2 18.57 7.47 7.70
CA ARG A 2 18.63 8.71 6.88
C ARG A 2 17.19 9.09 6.50
N LYS A 3 16.90 10.40 6.42
CA LYS A 3 15.62 11.05 6.02
C LYS A 3 14.97 10.56 4.70
N GLN A 4 15.50 9.52 4.04
CA GLN A 4 15.17 9.11 2.68
C GLN A 4 14.67 7.66 2.56
N ASP A 5 14.51 6.90 3.64
CA ASP A 5 14.13 5.47 3.53
C ASP A 5 12.62 5.21 3.59
N PHE A 6 11.79 6.21 3.94
CA PHE A 6 10.35 6.00 4.08
C PHE A 6 9.71 5.62 2.74
N LEU A 7 9.37 4.34 2.57
CA LEU A 7 8.79 3.72 1.37
C LEU A 7 9.64 3.73 0.09
N VAL A 8 10.81 4.38 0.08
CA VAL A 8 11.71 4.40 -1.10
C VAL A 8 12.15 3.00 -1.50
N SER A 9 12.51 2.15 -0.53
CA SER A 9 12.94 0.77 -0.81
C SER A 9 11.86 -0.09 -1.44
N LYS A 10 10.59 0.20 -1.13
CA LYS A 10 9.40 -0.47 -1.69
C LYS A 10 9.19 -0.07 -3.15
N VAL A 11 9.12 1.24 -3.40
CA VAL A 11 8.91 1.79 -4.75
C VAL A 11 10.01 1.35 -5.73
N LYS A 12 11.26 1.25 -5.26
CA LYS A 12 12.38 0.76 -6.08
C LYS A 12 12.28 -0.70 -6.50
N LYS A 13 11.56 -1.52 -5.75
CA LYS A 13 11.55 -2.98 -5.91
C LYS A 13 10.22 -3.51 -6.42
N HIS A 14 9.14 -2.75 -6.26
CA HIS A 14 7.78 -3.22 -6.48
C HIS A 14 6.99 -2.22 -7.32
N ASP A 15 6.06 -2.74 -8.11
CA ASP A 15 4.99 -1.92 -8.67
C ASP A 15 4.00 -1.54 -7.57
N VAL A 16 3.40 -0.37 -7.69
CA VAL A 16 2.44 0.16 -6.73
C VAL A 16 1.09 0.32 -7.42
N ILE A 17 0.07 -0.33 -6.87
CA ILE A 17 -1.30 -0.27 -7.36
C ILE A 17 -2.26 0.08 -6.22
N VAL A 18 -3.42 0.61 -6.57
CA VAL A 18 -4.59 0.63 -5.69
C VAL A 18 -5.54 -0.44 -6.19
N ALA A 19 -5.95 -1.36 -5.32
CA ALA A 19 -6.84 -2.44 -5.69
C ALA A 19 -7.87 -2.74 -4.60
N ARG A 20 -9.01 -3.30 -5.01
CA ARG A 20 -10.06 -3.76 -4.13
C ARG A 20 -10.18 -5.27 -4.19
N VAL A 21 -10.04 -5.94 -3.05
CA VAL A 21 -10.12 -7.40 -2.93
C VAL A 21 -11.56 -7.86 -3.09
N ILE A 22 -11.80 -8.81 -3.99
CA ILE A 22 -13.13 -9.33 -4.33
C ILE A 22 -13.33 -10.81 -3.96
N SER A 23 -12.26 -11.61 -3.87
CA SER A 23 -12.35 -12.99 -3.40
C SER A 23 -10.99 -13.56 -2.97
N SER A 24 -11.01 -14.73 -2.33
CA SER A 24 -9.83 -15.54 -2.03
C SER A 24 -10.00 -16.93 -2.66
N PRO A 25 -9.60 -17.11 -3.93
CA PRO A 25 -9.85 -18.36 -4.65
C PRO A 25 -9.04 -19.55 -4.10
N GLU A 26 -7.87 -19.30 -3.52
CA GLU A 26 -7.00 -20.30 -2.92
C GLU A 26 -6.38 -19.76 -1.62
N PRO A 27 -5.89 -20.63 -0.72
CA PRO A 27 -5.11 -20.20 0.43
C PRO A 27 -3.95 -19.28 0.00
N GLN A 28 -3.82 -18.13 0.66
CA GLN A 28 -2.81 -17.10 0.36
C GLN A 28 -2.91 -16.47 -1.04
N VAL A 29 -3.95 -16.75 -1.82
CA VAL A 29 -4.21 -16.05 -3.08
C VAL A 29 -5.43 -15.17 -2.91
N LEU A 30 -5.26 -13.89 -3.23
CA LEU A 30 -6.33 -12.92 -3.29
C LEU A 30 -6.59 -12.53 -4.74
N LYS A 31 -7.87 -12.40 -5.08
CA LYS A 31 -8.33 -11.81 -6.32
C LYS A 31 -8.79 -10.39 -6.03
N ALA A 32 -8.31 -9.43 -6.80
CA ALA A 32 -8.66 -8.02 -6.64
C ALA A 32 -8.90 -7.34 -7.99
N ILE A 33 -9.72 -6.29 -7.98
CA ILE A 33 -9.89 -5.39 -9.13
C ILE A 33 -8.91 -4.23 -8.96
N VAL A 34 -8.09 -3.97 -9.98
CA VAL A 34 -7.17 -2.82 -10.00
C VAL A 34 -7.98 -1.53 -10.21
N VAL A 35 -7.97 -0.67 -9.21
CA VAL A 35 -8.66 0.63 -9.22
C VAL A 35 -7.78 1.71 -9.81
N GLU A 36 -6.49 1.71 -9.46
CA GLU A 36 -5.50 2.66 -9.97
C GLU A 36 -4.13 1.98 -10.08
N ILE A 37 -3.30 2.45 -11.00
CA ILE A 37 -1.92 2.01 -11.18
C ILE A 37 -1.02 3.23 -10.94
N LEU A 38 -0.20 3.18 -9.90
CA LEU A 38 0.72 4.26 -9.55
C LEU A 38 2.09 4.07 -10.21
N SER A 39 2.53 2.82 -10.40
CA SER A 39 3.72 2.51 -11.19
C SER A 39 3.54 1.27 -12.04
N THR A 40 4.35 1.18 -13.08
CA THR A 40 4.49 0.02 -13.96
C THR A 40 5.97 -0.34 -14.07
N GLN A 41 6.28 -1.49 -14.69
CA GLN A 41 7.61 -2.01 -15.07
C GLN A 41 8.12 -3.24 -14.27
N LYS A 42 7.48 -3.61 -13.16
CA LYS A 42 7.95 -4.70 -12.27
C LYS A 42 6.98 -5.89 -12.18
N GLY A 43 5.91 -5.87 -12.96
CA GLY A 43 4.96 -6.96 -13.08
C GLY A 43 3.56 -6.57 -13.52
N ILE A 44 3.21 -5.29 -13.39
CA ILE A 44 1.93 -4.73 -13.83
C ILE A 44 2.16 -3.76 -14.98
N ASP A 45 1.24 -3.78 -15.95
CA ASP A 45 1.14 -2.78 -17.01
C ASP A 45 -0.25 -2.13 -17.00
N LEU A 46 -0.43 -1.10 -17.84
CA LEU A 46 -1.67 -0.33 -17.92
C LEU A 46 -2.89 -1.16 -18.35
N SER A 47 -2.70 -2.34 -18.95
CA SER A 47 -3.81 -3.21 -19.35
C SER A 47 -4.50 -3.86 -18.15
N ALA A 48 -3.84 -3.89 -16.99
CA ALA A 48 -4.43 -4.38 -15.75
C ALA A 48 -5.47 -3.43 -15.13
N LEU A 49 -5.50 -2.15 -15.54
CA LEU A 49 -6.42 -1.17 -14.97
C LEU A 49 -7.88 -1.58 -15.20
N GLY A 50 -8.67 -1.61 -14.12
CA GLY A 50 -10.07 -2.06 -14.14
C GLY A 50 -10.26 -3.57 -14.35
N ARG A 51 -9.16 -4.35 -14.39
CA ARG A 51 -9.20 -5.82 -14.52
C ARG A 51 -9.03 -6.49 -13.18
N GLU A 52 -9.45 -7.75 -13.15
CA GLU A 52 -9.19 -8.67 -12.05
C GLU A 52 -7.75 -9.20 -12.17
N ILE A 53 -7.04 -9.19 -11.06
CA ILE A 53 -5.73 -9.81 -10.90
C ILE A 53 -5.77 -10.79 -9.74
N ASP A 54 -4.98 -11.85 -9.84
CA ASP A 54 -4.71 -12.77 -8.74
C ASP A 54 -3.29 -12.52 -8.24
N PHE A 55 -3.10 -12.43 -6.93
CA PHE A 55 -1.79 -12.27 -6.32
C PHE A 55 -1.65 -13.09 -5.05
N VAL A 56 -0.43 -13.55 -4.80
CA VAL A 56 -0.06 -14.21 -3.55
C VAL A 56 0.13 -13.11 -2.49
N CYS A 57 -0.69 -13.14 -1.46
CA CYS A 57 -0.63 -12.21 -0.35
C CYS A 57 0.33 -12.68 0.73
N SER A 58 0.81 -11.74 1.55
CA SER A 58 1.63 -12.08 2.71
C SER A 58 0.80 -12.92 3.70
N PRO A 59 1.40 -13.92 4.39
CA PRO A 59 0.66 -14.86 5.23
C PRO A 59 0.00 -14.23 6.47
N GLY A 60 0.16 -12.91 6.67
CA GLY A 60 -0.31 -12.19 7.83
C GLY A 60 0.53 -12.52 9.07
N THR A 61 1.07 -11.51 9.74
CA THR A 61 1.73 -11.69 11.04
C THR A 61 1.28 -10.63 12.03
N TRP A 62 1.65 -10.77 13.30
CA TRP A 62 1.26 -9.82 14.34
C TRP A 62 1.85 -8.43 14.01
N GLY A 63 0.97 -7.48 13.64
CA GLY A 63 1.35 -6.12 13.18
C GLY A 63 1.37 -5.92 11.66
N ASP A 64 1.07 -6.95 10.87
CA ASP A 64 0.95 -6.93 9.40
C ASP A 64 -0.23 -7.83 9.01
N ALA A 65 -1.45 -7.31 9.21
CA ALA A 65 -2.68 -8.07 9.01
C ALA A 65 -2.90 -8.34 7.52
N GLN A 66 -3.38 -9.53 7.17
CA GLN A 66 -3.70 -9.89 5.79
C GLN A 66 -4.93 -9.10 5.30
N LEU A 67 -4.91 -8.72 4.02
CA LEU A 67 -6.07 -8.14 3.35
C LEU A 67 -7.26 -9.12 3.35
N SER A 68 -8.45 -8.59 3.59
CA SER A 68 -9.72 -9.31 3.60
C SER A 68 -10.57 -8.97 2.36
N ILE A 69 -11.55 -9.83 2.06
CA ILE A 69 -12.51 -9.58 0.98
C ILE A 69 -13.29 -8.30 1.30
N GLY A 70 -13.34 -7.37 0.33
CA GLY A 70 -13.95 -6.06 0.48
C GLY A 70 -12.96 -4.93 0.76
N ASP A 71 -11.73 -5.25 1.17
CA ASP A 71 -10.72 -4.23 1.45
C ASP A 71 -10.27 -3.52 0.17
N GLU A 72 -10.11 -2.20 0.26
CA GLU A 72 -9.39 -1.39 -0.72
C GLU A 72 -8.02 -1.07 -0.12
N ALA A 73 -6.95 -1.18 -0.90
CA ALA A 73 -5.59 -0.98 -0.40
C ALA A 73 -4.63 -0.47 -1.47
N ILE A 74 -3.60 0.25 -1.03
CA ILE A 74 -2.36 0.46 -1.78
C ILE A 74 -1.54 -0.83 -1.62
N ILE A 75 -1.13 -1.46 -2.72
CA ILE A 75 -0.41 -2.74 -2.71
C ILE A 75 0.92 -2.59 -3.45
N PHE A 76 2.00 -3.05 -2.82
CA PHE A 76 3.33 -3.19 -3.40
C PHE A 76 3.48 -4.60 -3.95
N ILE A 77 3.56 -4.73 -5.28
CA ILE A 77 3.46 -6.01 -5.98
C ILE A 77 4.66 -6.24 -6.90
N SER A 78 5.02 -7.50 -7.13
CA SER A 78 6.08 -7.86 -8.09
C SER A 78 5.75 -9.15 -8.80
N LEU A 79 6.18 -9.28 -10.06
CA LEU A 79 6.04 -10.52 -10.81
C LEU A 79 7.23 -11.44 -10.51
N ILE A 80 6.96 -12.60 -9.92
CA ILE A 80 7.96 -13.63 -9.62
C ILE A 80 7.44 -14.93 -10.23
N SER A 81 8.22 -15.56 -11.11
CA SER A 81 7.85 -16.84 -11.74
C SER A 81 6.43 -16.84 -12.35
N ASN A 82 6.09 -15.78 -13.08
CA ASN A 82 4.80 -15.58 -13.74
C ASN A 82 3.58 -15.50 -12.80
N ARG A 83 3.80 -15.16 -11.54
CA ARG A 83 2.74 -14.87 -10.55
C ARG A 83 3.03 -13.55 -9.86
N LEU A 84 1.97 -12.84 -9.52
CA LEU A 84 2.08 -11.60 -8.76
C LEU A 84 2.20 -11.93 -7.27
N TYR A 85 3.13 -11.27 -6.60
CA TYR A 85 3.36 -11.40 -5.16
C TYR A 85 3.29 -10.04 -4.51
N GLU A 86 2.52 -9.95 -3.43
CA GLU A 86 2.60 -8.88 -2.46
C GLU A 86 3.98 -8.92 -1.76
N ASP A 87 4.55 -7.76 -1.43
CA ASP A 87 5.78 -7.73 -0.65
C ASP A 87 5.62 -8.36 0.75
N ALA A 88 6.62 -9.12 1.19
CA ALA A 88 6.51 -10.03 2.34
C ALA A 88 6.51 -9.36 3.74
N TRP A 89 6.44 -8.03 3.82
CA TRP A 89 6.39 -7.29 5.09
C TRP A 89 5.84 -5.88 4.90
N ARG A 90 4.63 -5.59 5.37
CA ARG A 90 3.91 -4.32 5.10
C ARG A 90 3.74 -4.11 3.60
N GLY A 91 3.33 -5.18 2.92
CA GLY A 91 3.16 -5.21 1.47
C GLY A 91 1.98 -4.42 0.97
N HIS A 92 1.13 -3.94 1.88
CA HIS A 92 0.03 -3.07 1.56
C HIS A 92 -0.22 -2.02 2.65
N MET A 93 -1.07 -1.06 2.33
CA MET A 93 -1.69 -0.12 3.26
C MET A 93 -3.19 -0.11 2.99
N LEU A 94 -4.01 -0.45 3.99
CA LEU A 94 -5.46 -0.37 3.89
C LEU A 94 -5.89 1.07 3.59
N ILE A 95 -6.87 1.23 2.71
CA ILE A 95 -7.55 2.49 2.46
C ILE A 95 -8.90 2.41 3.16
N GLU A 96 -9.11 3.26 4.16
CA GLU A 96 -10.36 3.31 4.92
C GLU A 96 -11.00 4.70 4.86
N ASP A 97 -12.33 4.71 4.88
CA ASP A 97 -13.09 5.91 5.20
C ASP A 97 -13.00 6.19 6.72
N ILE A 98 -12.55 7.38 7.07
CA ILE A 98 -12.56 7.91 8.43
C ILE A 98 -13.19 9.30 8.35
N GLU A 99 -14.41 9.43 8.86
CA GLU A 99 -15.14 10.70 8.92
C GLU A 99 -15.42 11.30 7.53
N GLY A 100 -15.68 10.45 6.52
CA GLY A 100 -16.03 10.87 5.16
C GLY A 100 -14.84 11.13 4.24
N GLU A 101 -13.61 10.93 4.72
CA GLU A 101 -12.38 11.10 3.97
C GLU A 101 -11.59 9.79 3.93
N LYS A 102 -10.84 9.57 2.84
CA LYS A 102 -10.03 8.35 2.66
C LYS A 102 -8.65 8.50 3.30
N TYR A 103 -8.23 7.50 4.06
CA TYR A 103 -6.92 7.43 4.68
C TYR A 103 -6.22 6.11 4.36
N ALA A 104 -4.92 6.19 4.05
CA ALA A 104 -4.02 5.04 4.01
C ALA A 104 -3.54 4.73 5.43
N ILE A 105 -3.74 3.50 5.89
CA ILE A 105 -3.38 3.06 7.24
C ILE A 105 -1.97 2.50 7.21
N TYR A 106 -1.05 3.18 7.90
CA TYR A 106 0.33 2.74 8.03
C TYR A 106 0.58 2.15 9.43
N PRO A 107 1.11 0.92 9.55
CA PRO A 107 1.25 0.21 10.83
C PRO A 107 2.45 0.69 11.66
N HIS A 108 2.52 1.99 11.91
CA HIS A 108 3.43 2.64 12.83
C HIS A 108 2.73 3.84 13.45
N ARG A 109 2.70 3.93 14.77
CA ARG A 109 2.09 5.05 15.49
C ARG A 109 2.92 6.33 15.33
N GLU A 110 2.29 7.47 15.58
CA GLU A 110 3.00 8.74 15.85
C GLU A 110 3.95 9.20 14.72
N LEU A 111 3.67 8.85 13.46
CA LEU A 111 4.54 9.27 12.35
C LEU A 111 4.71 10.79 12.27
N TRP A 112 3.68 11.56 12.66
CA TRP A 112 3.70 13.02 12.67
C TRP A 112 4.76 13.60 13.63
N LEU A 113 5.18 12.85 14.66
CA LEU A 113 6.22 13.25 15.61
C LEU A 113 7.65 12.93 15.14
N ASN A 114 7.81 12.12 14.09
CA ASN A 114 9.12 11.67 13.65
C ASN A 114 9.68 12.57 12.54
N GLU A 115 10.63 13.45 12.85
CA GLU A 115 11.27 14.38 11.88
C GLU A 115 12.02 13.71 10.72
N GLU A 116 12.27 12.40 10.77
CA GLU A 116 12.80 11.63 9.64
C GLU A 116 11.74 11.39 8.55
N ILE A 117 10.45 11.56 8.87
CA ILE A 117 9.32 11.41 7.93
C ILE A 117 9.09 12.71 7.15
N PRO A 118 8.84 12.64 5.82
CA PRO A 118 8.55 13.81 4.99
C PRO A 118 7.42 14.67 5.55
N SER A 119 7.56 16.00 5.46
CA SER A 119 6.58 16.96 5.99
C SER A 119 5.17 16.72 5.43
N LEU A 120 5.07 16.45 4.12
CA LEU A 120 3.80 16.10 3.46
C LEU A 120 3.07 14.95 4.17
N ILE A 121 3.80 13.91 4.59
CA ILE A 121 3.20 12.78 5.31
C ILE A 121 2.86 13.20 6.74
N ARG A 122 3.78 13.86 7.46
CA ARG A 122 3.57 14.25 8.87
C ARG A 122 2.38 15.17 9.06
N GLU A 123 2.25 16.19 8.22
CA GLU A 123 1.19 17.21 8.28
C GLU A 123 -0.19 16.63 7.91
N ASN A 124 -0.21 15.51 7.18
CA ASN A 124 -1.43 14.81 6.77
C ASN A 124 -1.66 13.49 7.52
N SER A 125 -0.97 13.32 8.66
CA SER A 125 -1.06 12.13 9.49
C SER A 125 -1.84 12.42 10.78
N LYS A 126 -2.68 11.47 11.19
CA LYS A 126 -3.30 11.44 12.51
C LYS A 126 -3.23 10.04 13.10
N GLN A 127 -3.44 9.92 14.42
CA GLN A 127 -3.61 8.63 15.05
C GLN A 127 -4.81 7.90 14.41
N ASP A 128 -4.64 6.64 14.02
CA ASP A 128 -5.77 5.82 13.56
C ASP A 128 -6.73 5.60 14.76
N PRO A 129 -8.03 5.92 14.63
CA PRO A 129 -9.02 5.83 15.72
C PRO A 129 -9.40 4.38 16.07
N LYS A 130 -9.28 3.44 15.14
CA LYS A 130 -9.56 2.00 15.32
C LYS A 130 -8.32 1.25 15.80
N ARG A 131 -7.12 1.73 15.47
CA ARG A 131 -5.84 1.02 15.67
C ARG A 131 -4.81 1.90 16.38
N PRO A 132 -4.65 1.78 17.71
CA PRO A 132 -3.69 2.58 18.50
C PRO A 132 -2.22 2.44 18.07
N PHE A 133 -1.89 1.39 17.31
CA PHE A 133 -0.53 1.13 16.83
C PHE A 133 -0.26 1.66 15.41
N ALA A 134 -1.27 2.24 14.74
CA ALA A 134 -1.18 2.70 13.36
C ALA A 134 -1.40 4.21 13.22
N THR A 135 -0.93 4.76 12.12
CA THR A 135 -1.19 6.14 11.70
C THR A 135 -2.12 6.12 10.50
N ALA A 136 -3.17 6.94 10.53
CA ALA A 136 -3.99 7.23 9.36
C ALA A 136 -3.38 8.41 8.61
N ILE A 137 -2.99 8.20 7.36
CA ILE A 137 -2.38 9.21 6.49
C ILE A 137 -3.39 9.56 5.41
N HIS A 138 -3.70 10.85 5.21
CA HIS A 138 -4.67 11.26 4.19
C HIS A 138 -4.31 10.67 2.83
N PHE A 139 -5.25 9.98 2.19
CA PHE A 139 -4.96 9.16 1.00
C PHE A 139 -4.33 9.98 -0.13
N VAL A 140 -4.88 11.17 -0.41
CA VAL A 140 -4.33 12.08 -1.44
C VAL A 140 -2.86 12.47 -1.16
N ALA A 141 -2.50 12.66 0.11
CA ALA A 141 -1.13 13.02 0.48
C ALA A 141 -0.18 11.82 0.32
N MET A 142 -0.62 10.62 0.71
CA MET A 142 0.14 9.38 0.51
C MET A 142 0.31 9.06 -0.97
N GLU A 143 -0.75 9.17 -1.76
CA GLU A 143 -0.71 8.93 -3.20
C GLU A 143 0.24 9.90 -3.89
N LYS A 144 0.14 11.20 -3.59
CA LYS A 144 1.07 12.20 -4.10
C LYS A 144 2.52 11.87 -3.75
N TYR A 145 2.77 11.52 -2.49
CA TYR A 145 4.10 11.14 -2.03
C TYR A 145 4.64 9.91 -2.80
N LEU A 146 3.82 8.88 -2.99
CA LEU A 146 4.21 7.69 -3.76
C LEU A 146 4.50 8.03 -5.22
N LYS A 147 3.66 8.84 -5.87
CA LYS A 147 3.88 9.30 -7.25
C LYS A 147 5.21 10.05 -7.38
N GLU A 148 5.53 10.95 -6.44
CA GLU A 148 6.82 11.64 -6.39
C GLU A 148 8.00 10.66 -6.21
N LEU A 149 7.87 9.68 -5.30
CA LEU A 149 8.91 8.66 -5.14
C LEU A 149 9.11 7.81 -6.39
N ILE A 150 8.03 7.44 -7.08
CA ILE A 150 8.06 6.65 -8.31
C ILE A 150 8.73 7.44 -9.43
N GLU A 151 8.48 8.73 -9.55
CA GLU A 151 9.14 9.57 -10.55
C GLU A 151 10.67 9.65 -10.33
N ILE A 152 11.11 9.68 -9.07
CA ILE A 152 12.53 9.83 -8.70
C ILE A 152 13.27 8.49 -8.68
N HIS A 153 12.58 7.39 -8.35
CA HIS A 153 13.20 6.10 -8.01
C HIS A 153 12.59 4.86 -8.67
N GLY A 154 11.47 5.03 -9.39
CA GLY A 154 10.70 3.97 -10.02
C GLY A 154 11.41 3.30 -11.18
#